data_AF-A0A1Q4ZKE5-F1
#
_entry.id   AF-A0A1Q4ZKE5-F1
#
_cell.length_a   1.000
_cell.length_b   1.000
_cell.length_c   1.000
_cell.angle_alpha   90.00
_cell.angle_beta   90.00
_cell.angle_gamma   90.00
#
_symmetry.space_group_name_H-M   'P 1'
#
loop_
_entity.id
_entity.type
_entity.pdbx_description
1 polymer ?
#
loop_
_entity_poly.entity_id
_entity_poly.type
_entity_poly.pdbx_seq_one_letter_code
_entity_poly.pdbx_strand_id
1 'polypeptide(L)'
;MTTMQITDGMLTWLGPAAGEMTPEQIEMFAEQWQRVDERYPDPDEQPERHAALSAVVQYLLGETSAEDANRALIDARLREREAYVVAETIAVMMVRHGYPKAGAARAVGIDRMSLLKALGER
;
A
#
# COMPACT_ATOMS: atom_id res chain seq x y z
N MET A 1 -32.37 11.74 -1.77
CA MET A 1 -31.18 11.73 -2.63
C MET A 1 -30.31 12.89 -2.20
N THR A 2 -29.26 12.62 -1.45
CA THR A 2 -28.25 13.64 -1.12
C THR A 2 -27.56 14.01 -2.43
N THR A 3 -27.63 15.27 -2.84
CA THR A 3 -26.87 15.78 -3.98
C THR A 3 -25.40 15.66 -3.63
N MET A 4 -24.74 14.64 -4.16
CA MET A 4 -23.32 14.43 -3.95
C MET A 4 -22.56 15.51 -4.68
N GLN A 5 -21.73 16.27 -3.95
CA GLN A 5 -21.05 17.41 -4.53
C GLN A 5 -19.75 16.97 -5.19
N ILE A 6 -19.74 16.97 -6.51
CA ILE A 6 -18.52 17.01 -7.32
C ILE A 6 -17.77 18.29 -6.93
N THR A 7 -16.53 18.15 -6.46
CA THR A 7 -15.71 19.30 -6.02
C THR A 7 -14.65 19.66 -7.06
N ASP A 8 -14.25 20.94 -7.12
CA ASP A 8 -13.15 21.38 -7.98
C ASP A 8 -11.83 20.67 -7.64
N GLY A 9 -11.61 20.35 -6.36
CA GLY A 9 -10.43 19.59 -5.90
C GLY A 9 -10.39 18.18 -6.48
N MET A 10 -11.54 17.49 -6.51
CA MET A 10 -11.68 16.15 -7.10
C MET A 10 -11.41 16.16 -8.61
N LEU A 11 -12.01 17.11 -9.34
CA LEU A 11 -11.81 17.24 -10.79
C LEU A 11 -10.36 17.60 -11.12
N THR A 12 -9.74 18.46 -10.32
CA THR A 12 -8.32 18.81 -10.44
C THR A 12 -7.43 17.58 -10.24
N TRP A 13 -7.75 16.74 -9.26
CA TRP A 13 -7.02 15.50 -9.00
C TRP A 13 -7.16 14.48 -10.14
N LEU A 14 -8.37 14.30 -10.68
CA LEU A 14 -8.61 13.42 -11.84
C LEU A 14 -7.86 13.88 -13.09
N GLY A 15 -7.73 15.20 -13.27
CA GLY A 15 -7.02 15.76 -14.41
C GLY A 15 -7.58 15.26 -15.75
N PRO A 16 -6.72 14.82 -16.70
CA PRO A 16 -7.17 14.34 -18.01
C PRO A 16 -8.13 13.14 -17.96
N ALA A 17 -8.00 12.27 -16.95
CA ALA A 17 -8.83 11.08 -16.82
C ALA A 17 -10.34 11.42 -16.70
N ALA A 18 -10.67 12.60 -16.18
CA ALA A 18 -12.06 13.05 -16.12
C ALA A 18 -12.72 13.15 -17.51
N GLY A 19 -11.95 13.42 -18.57
CA GLY A 19 -12.44 13.46 -19.95
C GLY A 19 -12.68 12.09 -20.58
N GLU A 20 -12.16 11.03 -19.97
CA GLU A 20 -12.31 9.64 -20.42
C GLU A 20 -13.45 8.91 -19.69
N MET A 21 -13.99 9.52 -18.63
CA MET A 21 -15.03 8.96 -17.79
C MET A 21 -16.43 9.43 -18.21
N THR A 22 -17.42 8.53 -18.12
CA THR A 22 -18.83 8.90 -18.26
C THR A 22 -19.31 9.68 -17.03
N PRO A 23 -20.44 10.42 -17.13
CA PRO A 23 -21.03 11.10 -15.97
C PRO A 23 -21.30 10.15 -14.79
N GLU A 24 -21.77 8.94 -15.07
CA GLU A 24 -22.03 7.92 -14.04
C GLU A 24 -20.73 7.45 -13.37
N GLN A 25 -19.64 7.30 -14.13
CA GLN A 25 -18.33 6.97 -13.58
C GLN A 25 -17.78 8.11 -12.72
N ILE A 26 -17.99 9.37 -13.10
CA ILE A 26 -17.63 10.53 -12.28
C ILE A 26 -18.41 10.55 -10.97
N GLU A 27 -19.70 10.22 -10.99
CA GLU A 27 -20.51 10.07 -9.78
C GLU A 27 -19.98 8.94 -8.89
N MET A 28 -19.69 7.77 -9.47
CA MET A 28 -19.09 6.65 -8.74
C MET A 28 -17.74 7.03 -8.10
N PHE A 29 -16.91 7.78 -8.83
CA PHE A 29 -15.64 8.28 -8.30
C PHE A 29 -15.87 9.28 -7.15
N ALA A 30 -16.84 10.18 -7.26
CA ALA A 30 -17.16 11.13 -6.20
C ALA A 30 -17.62 10.44 -4.91
N GLU A 31 -18.34 9.32 -4.99
CA GLU A 31 -18.65 8.51 -3.80
C GLU A 31 -17.37 7.96 -3.14
N GLN A 32 -16.47 7.40 -3.96
CA GLN A 32 -15.25 6.81 -3.45
C GLN A 32 -14.29 7.87 -2.94
N TRP A 33 -14.25 9.05 -3.55
CA TRP A 33 -13.48 10.20 -3.09
C TRP A 33 -13.78 10.51 -1.63
N GLN A 34 -15.07 10.65 -1.28
CA GLN A 34 -15.49 10.92 0.09
C GLN A 34 -15.15 9.75 1.03
N ARG A 35 -15.47 8.51 0.63
CA ARG A 35 -15.22 7.32 1.46
C ARG A 35 -13.73 7.09 1.74
N VAL A 36 -12.86 7.36 0.76
CA VAL A 36 -11.41 7.19 0.90
C VAL A 36 -10.81 8.32 1.74
N ASP A 37 -11.32 9.55 1.61
CA ASP A 37 -10.93 10.68 2.45
C ASP A 37 -11.27 10.44 3.94
N GLU A 38 -12.47 9.92 4.20
CA GLU A 38 -12.91 9.54 5.55
C GLU A 38 -12.11 8.36 6.12
N ARG A 39 -11.70 7.41 5.27
CA ARG A 39 -10.97 6.22 5.68
C ARG A 39 -9.50 6.50 6.01
N TYR A 40 -8.88 7.43 5.29
CA TYR A 40 -7.47 7.77 5.44
C TYR A 40 -7.32 9.27 5.74
N PRO A 41 -7.83 9.78 6.87
CA PRO A 41 -7.90 11.21 7.14
C PRO A 41 -6.53 11.85 7.41
N ASP A 42 -5.55 11.06 7.86
CA ASP A 42 -4.27 11.58 8.31
C ASP A 42 -3.35 11.94 7.13
N PRO A 43 -2.59 13.06 7.20
CA PRO A 43 -1.68 13.44 6.12
C PRO A 43 -0.60 12.41 5.81
N ASP A 44 -0.20 11.59 6.79
CA ASP A 44 0.79 10.53 6.62
C ASP A 44 0.22 9.33 5.83
N GLU A 45 -1.11 9.23 5.70
CA GLU A 45 -1.80 8.21 4.91
C GLU A 45 -2.11 8.69 3.47
N GLN A 46 -1.54 9.82 3.06
CA GLN A 46 -1.64 10.33 1.69
C GLN A 46 -1.24 9.29 0.63
N PRO A 47 -0.17 8.48 0.81
CA PRO A 47 0.17 7.43 -0.16
C PRO A 47 -0.96 6.41 -0.34
N GLU A 48 -1.59 5.96 0.75
CA GLU A 48 -2.71 5.02 0.76
C GLU A 48 -3.96 5.63 0.11
N ARG A 49 -4.26 6.90 0.43
CA ARG A 49 -5.35 7.67 -0.17
C ARG A 49 -5.18 7.76 -1.69
N HIS A 50 -4.00 8.17 -2.14
CA HIS A 50 -3.67 8.27 -3.57
C HIS A 50 -3.76 6.90 -4.25
N ALA A 51 -3.17 5.85 -3.67
CA ALA A 51 -3.21 4.50 -4.24
C ALA A 51 -4.65 3.98 -4.39
N ALA A 52 -5.50 4.19 -3.38
CA ALA A 52 -6.90 3.79 -3.42
C ALA A 52 -7.67 4.54 -4.53
N LEU A 53 -7.52 5.86 -4.63
CA LEU A 53 -8.20 6.65 -5.66
C LEU A 53 -7.71 6.31 -7.07
N SER A 54 -6.41 6.07 -7.25
CA SER A 54 -5.86 5.63 -8.53
C SER A 54 -6.43 4.27 -8.95
N ALA A 55 -6.58 3.33 -8.00
CA ALA A 55 -7.20 2.04 -8.29
C ALA A 55 -8.68 2.18 -8.70
N VAL A 56 -9.42 3.12 -8.11
CA VAL A 56 -10.81 3.41 -8.53
C VAL A 56 -10.83 3.90 -9.98
N VAL A 57 -9.97 4.84 -10.36
CA VAL A 57 -9.91 5.34 -11.75
C VAL A 57 -9.59 4.21 -12.72
N GLN A 58 -8.54 3.43 -12.45
CA GLN A 58 -8.12 2.32 -13.31
C GLN A 58 -9.21 1.26 -13.47
N TYR A 59 -9.94 0.96 -12.39
CA TYR A 59 -11.07 0.03 -12.44
C TYR A 59 -12.23 0.59 -13.28
N LEU A 60 -12.60 1.86 -13.08
CA LEU A 60 -13.70 2.50 -13.82
C LEU A 60 -13.39 2.59 -15.32
N LEU A 61 -12.14 2.90 -15.70
CA LEU A 61 -11.69 2.93 -17.09
C LEU A 61 -11.44 1.54 -17.69
N GLY A 62 -11.57 0.47 -16.90
CA GLY A 62 -11.33 -0.91 -17.36
C GLY A 62 -9.86 -1.24 -17.61
N GLU A 63 -8.94 -0.41 -17.11
CA GLU A 63 -7.48 -0.60 -17.22
C GLU A 63 -6.97 -1.65 -16.23
N THR A 64 -7.71 -1.92 -15.16
CA THR A 64 -7.35 -2.90 -14.14
C THR A 64 -8.56 -3.72 -13.72
N SER A 65 -8.39 -5.04 -13.73
CA SER A 65 -9.38 -6.01 -13.24
C SER A 65 -9.13 -6.42 -11.78
N ALA A 66 -10.10 -7.13 -11.18
CA ALA A 66 -9.92 -7.72 -9.86
C ALA A 66 -8.80 -8.78 -9.86
N GLU A 67 -8.66 -9.54 -10.95
CA GLU A 67 -7.60 -10.52 -11.15
C GLU A 67 -6.21 -9.85 -11.21
N ASP A 68 -6.10 -8.70 -11.88
CA ASP A 68 -4.86 -7.93 -11.93
C ASP A 68 -4.48 -7.37 -10.56
N ALA A 69 -5.45 -6.81 -9.82
CA ALA A 69 -5.24 -6.34 -8.46
C ALA A 69 -4.79 -7.48 -7.51
N ASN A 70 -5.41 -8.65 -7.62
CA ASN A 70 -5.02 -9.83 -6.83
C ASN A 70 -3.60 -10.30 -7.18
N ARG A 71 -3.24 -10.31 -8.46
CA ARG A 71 -1.88 -10.66 -8.91
C ARG A 71 -0.85 -9.68 -8.36
N ALA A 72 -1.11 -8.38 -8.47
CA ALA A 72 -0.23 -7.35 -7.94
C ALA A 72 -0.02 -7.50 -6.41
N LEU A 73 -1.07 -7.84 -5.66
CA LEU A 73 -0.98 -8.09 -4.23
C LEU A 73 -0.13 -9.33 -3.91
N ILE A 74 -0.27 -10.42 -4.66
CA ILE A 74 0.54 -11.63 -4.51
C ILE A 74 2.02 -11.30 -4.78
N ASP A 75 2.31 -10.59 -5.86
CA ASP A 75 3.67 -10.20 -6.23
C ASP A 75 4.31 -9.29 -5.17
N ALA A 76 3.56 -8.32 -4.64
CA ALA A 76 4.03 -7.44 -3.58
C ALA A 76 4.38 -8.23 -2.30
N ARG A 77 3.51 -9.16 -1.89
CA ARG A 77 3.76 -10.04 -0.73
C ARG A 77 4.96 -10.96 -0.93
N LEU A 78 5.16 -11.46 -2.14
CA LEU A 78 6.33 -12.28 -2.44
C LEU A 78 7.62 -11.47 -2.29
N ARG A 79 7.66 -10.25 -2.86
CA ARG A 79 8.82 -9.35 -2.72
C ARG A 79 9.08 -8.94 -1.28
N GLU A 80 8.02 -8.63 -0.52
CA GLU A 80 8.12 -8.36 0.92
C GLU A 80 8.75 -9.56 1.64
N ARG A 81 8.28 -10.78 1.35
CA ARG A 81 8.79 -12.00 1.96
C ARG A 81 10.27 -12.24 1.61
N GLU A 82 10.66 -12.06 0.36
CA GLU A 82 12.04 -12.19 -0.10
C GLU A 82 12.95 -11.18 0.62
N ALA A 83 12.55 -9.91 0.67
CA ALA A 83 13.29 -8.86 1.37
C ALA A 83 13.43 -9.16 2.87
N TYR A 84 12.36 -9.64 3.50
CA TYR A 84 12.39 -10.05 4.90
C TYR A 84 13.37 -11.20 5.16
N VAL A 85 13.40 -12.23 4.31
CA VAL A 85 14.34 -13.36 4.45
C VAL A 85 15.79 -12.89 4.30
N VAL A 86 16.06 -11.95 3.40
CA VAL A 86 17.39 -11.32 3.27
C VAL A 86 17.77 -10.61 4.56
N ALA A 87 16.89 -9.77 5.12
CA ALA A 87 17.12 -9.07 6.38
C ALA A 87 17.39 -10.03 7.55
N GLU A 88 16.57 -11.07 7.69
CA GLU A 88 16.73 -12.11 8.72
C GLU A 88 18.09 -12.81 8.59
N THR A 89 18.46 -13.21 7.38
CA THR A 89 19.74 -13.88 7.11
C THR A 89 20.93 -12.99 7.46
N ILE A 90 20.90 -11.71 7.08
CA ILE A 90 21.94 -10.73 7.43
C ILE A 90 22.05 -10.57 8.94
N ALA A 91 20.93 -10.43 9.66
CA ALA A 91 20.95 -10.30 11.12
C ALA A 91 21.55 -11.53 11.82
N VAL A 92 21.24 -12.74 11.35
CA VAL A 92 21.87 -13.98 11.84
C VAL A 92 23.39 -13.94 11.62
N MET A 93 23.84 -13.52 10.44
CA MET A 93 25.27 -13.38 10.14
C MET A 93 25.95 -12.32 11.01
N MET A 94 25.32 -11.17 11.25
CA MET A 94 25.84 -10.15 12.17
C MET A 94 26.06 -10.73 13.57
N VAL A 95 25.11 -11.48 14.11
CA VAL A 95 25.26 -12.13 15.43
C VAL A 95 26.45 -13.10 15.43
N ARG A 96 26.62 -13.89 14.35
CA ARG A 96 27.78 -14.78 14.19
C ARG A 96 29.11 -14.03 14.13
N HIS A 97 29.10 -12.79 13.64
CA HIS A 97 30.25 -11.87 13.65
C HIS A 97 30.41 -11.09 14.97
N GLY A 98 29.68 -11.46 16.03
CA GLY A 98 29.83 -10.89 17.37
C GLY A 98 28.98 -9.65 17.64
N TYR A 99 28.08 -9.28 16.73
CA TYR A 99 27.16 -8.16 16.98
C TYR A 99 26.14 -8.54 18.07
N PRO A 100 25.77 -7.62 18.98
CA PRO A 100 24.68 -7.83 19.91
C PRO A 100 23.36 -8.10 19.17
N LYS A 101 22.61 -9.12 19.58
CA LYS A 101 21.34 -9.55 18.95
C LYS A 101 20.32 -8.42 18.77
N ALA A 102 20.13 -7.59 19.79
CA ALA A 102 19.22 -6.45 19.72
C ALA A 102 19.72 -5.37 18.74
N GLY A 103 21.04 -5.21 18.59
CA GLY A 103 21.65 -4.33 17.61
C GLY A 103 21.47 -4.85 16.19
N ALA A 104 21.70 -6.15 15.97
CA ALA A 104 21.51 -6.81 14.68
C ALA A 104 20.05 -6.73 14.19
N ALA A 105 19.08 -7.05 15.05
CA ALA A 105 17.65 -6.97 14.70
C ALA A 105 17.23 -5.53 14.32
N ARG A 106 17.63 -4.54 15.12
CA ARG A 106 17.34 -3.12 14.84
C ARG A 106 17.98 -2.65 13.52
N ALA A 107 19.22 -3.05 13.25
CA ALA A 107 19.95 -2.58 12.07
C ALA A 107 19.28 -2.99 10.75
N VAL A 108 18.60 -4.13 10.72
CA VAL A 108 17.90 -4.63 9.53
C VAL A 108 16.37 -4.44 9.60
N GLY A 109 15.87 -3.83 10.67
CA GLY A 109 14.44 -3.51 10.82
C GLY A 109 13.53 -4.70 11.11
N ILE A 110 14.03 -5.79 11.70
CA ILE A 110 13.18 -6.94 12.09
C ILE A 110 12.92 -6.97 13.60
N ASP A 111 11.84 -7.63 13.99
CA ASP A 111 11.56 -7.93 15.39
C ASP A 111 12.63 -8.83 16.01
N ARG A 112 13.02 -8.56 17.26
CA ARG A 112 14.05 -9.33 17.95
C ARG A 112 13.64 -10.79 18.16
N MET A 113 12.35 -11.07 18.38
CA MET A 113 11.89 -12.43 18.61
C MET A 113 11.95 -13.28 17.34
N SER A 114 11.74 -12.67 16.17
CA SER A 114 11.98 -13.33 14.89
C SER A 114 13.44 -13.76 14.74
N LEU A 115 14.39 -12.87 15.08
CA LEU A 115 15.81 -13.21 15.05
C LEU A 115 16.16 -14.35 16.02
N LEU A 116 15.61 -14.34 17.25
CA LEU A 116 15.85 -15.42 18.22
C LEU A 116 15.32 -16.77 17.72
N LYS A 117 14.14 -16.78 17.08
CA LYS A 117 13.59 -17.98 16.45
C LYS A 117 14.51 -18.48 15.33
N ALA A 118 15.01 -17.60 14.47
CA ALA A 118 15.92 -17.94 13.38
C ALA A 118 17.26 -18.52 13.90
N LEU A 119 17.71 -18.08 15.07
CA LEU A 119 18.89 -18.60 15.77
C LEU A 119 18.64 -19.93 16.51
N GLY A 120 17.38 -20.40 16.60
CA GLY A 120 17.01 -21.58 17.39
C GLY A 120 17.03 -21.34 18.91
N GLU A 121 16.96 -20.09 19.34
CA GLU A 121 16.97 -19.69 20.75
C GLU A 121 15.56 -19.44 21.32
N ARG A 122 14.52 -19.77 20.54
CA ARG A 122 13.09 -19.67 20.90
C ARG A 122 12.26 -20.70 20.17
#